data_AF-A0A3R6Y4G5-F1
#
_entry.id   AF-A0A3R6Y4G5-F1
#
_cell.length_a   1.000
_cell.length_b   1.000
_cell.length_c   1.000
_cell.angle_alpha   90.00
_cell.angle_beta   90.00
_cell.angle_gamma   90.00
#
_symmetry.space_group_name_H-M   'P 1'
#
loop_
_entity.id
_entity.type
_entity.pdbx_description
1 polymer ?
#
loop_
_entity_poly.entity_id
_entity_poly.type
_entity_poly.pdbx_seq_one_letter_code
_entity_poly.pdbx_strand_id
1 'polypeptide(L)'
;EAADLEERVSYIHSNTAKDDDGYVEAKSPKDLEEGALTEGGALDLFSREGIALFIQYGAIGIIYRMIPALHYPIFNIYLNLEGYQTSSYKVLM
;
A
#
# COMPACT_ATOMS: atom_id res chain seq x y z
N GLU A 1 -50.55 35.29 27.47
CA GLU A 1 -49.68 36.46 27.24
C GLU A 1 -48.20 36.14 27.49
N ALA A 2 -47.81 35.52 28.61
CA ALA A 2 -46.40 35.17 28.89
C ALA A 2 -45.74 34.22 27.87
N ALA A 3 -46.50 33.23 27.34
CA ALA A 3 -45.98 32.25 26.37
C ALA A 3 -45.60 32.88 25.01
N ASP A 4 -46.30 33.93 24.58
CA ASP A 4 -46.02 34.63 23.31
C ASP A 4 -44.72 35.44 23.40
N LEU A 5 -44.46 36.02 24.57
CA LEU A 5 -43.20 36.71 24.86
C LEU A 5 -42.02 35.73 24.91
N GLU A 6 -42.23 34.53 25.45
CA GLU A 6 -41.21 33.48 25.52
C GLU A 6 -40.85 32.96 24.11
N GLU A 7 -41.86 32.78 23.25
CA GLU A 7 -41.66 32.41 21.84
C GLU A 7 -40.86 33.49 21.10
N ARG A 8 -41.21 34.77 21.27
CA ARG A 8 -40.52 35.89 20.64
C ARG A 8 -39.09 36.08 21.13
N VAL A 9 -38.83 35.86 22.42
CA VAL A 9 -37.47 35.89 22.99
C VAL A 9 -36.62 34.73 22.46
N SER A 10 -37.21 33.53 22.34
CA SER A 10 -36.53 32.36 21.78
C SER A 10 -36.16 32.58 20.30
N TYR A 11 -37.02 33.26 19.53
CA TYR A 11 -36.78 33.61 18.13
C TYR A 11 -35.60 34.56 17.98
N ILE A 12 -35.54 35.60 18.83
CA ILE A 12 -34.43 36.56 18.83
C ILE A 12 -33.12 35.83 19.19
N HIS A 13 -33.10 35.04 20.25
CA HIS A 13 -31.89 34.31 20.67
C HIS A 13 -31.43 33.28 19.63
N SER A 14 -32.35 32.64 18.90
CA SER A 14 -32.01 31.69 17.83
C SER A 14 -31.37 32.34 16.60
N ASN A 15 -31.70 33.61 16.35
CA ASN A 15 -31.19 34.36 15.19
C ASN A 15 -29.85 35.04 15.49
N THR A 16 -29.57 35.38 16.76
CA THR A 16 -28.29 35.97 17.18
C THR A 16 -27.22 34.95 17.58
N ALA A 17 -27.57 33.66 17.69
CA ALA A 17 -26.62 32.60 18.07
C ALA A 17 -25.95 31.89 16.88
N LYS A 18 -26.09 32.44 15.65
CA LYS A 18 -25.46 31.90 14.44
C LYS A 18 -24.37 32.81 13.91
N ASP A 19 -23.41 33.11 14.78
CA ASP A 19 -22.06 33.43 14.37
C ASP A 19 -21.34 32.08 14.16
N ASP A 20 -21.84 31.30 13.19
CA ASP A 20 -21.40 29.92 12.89
C ASP A 20 -20.16 29.93 11.98
N ASP A 21 -19.21 30.82 12.24
CA ASP A 21 -17.92 30.81 11.51
C ASP A 21 -17.00 29.70 12.03
N GLY A 22 -17.21 29.24 13.28
CA GLY A 22 -16.36 28.22 13.93
C GLY A 22 -16.84 26.77 13.80
N TYR A 23 -18.14 26.51 13.55
CA TYR A 23 -18.67 25.13 13.50
C TYR A 23 -18.69 24.55 12.08
N VAL A 24 -18.88 25.39 11.05
CA VAL A 24 -18.74 24.98 9.64
C VAL A 24 -17.31 24.56 9.33
N GLU A 25 -16.31 25.23 9.93
CA GLU A 25 -14.89 24.92 9.73
C GLU A 25 -14.49 23.56 10.32
N ALA A 26 -15.22 23.05 11.32
CA ALA A 26 -14.96 21.76 11.93
C ALA A 26 -15.61 20.56 11.18
N LYS A 27 -16.68 20.78 10.40
CA LYS A 27 -17.38 19.69 9.69
C LYS A 27 -16.79 19.35 8.31
N SER A 28 -16.00 20.25 7.76
CA SER A 28 -15.18 19.97 6.59
C SER A 28 -13.90 20.73 6.82
N PRO A 29 -12.86 20.07 7.38
CA PRO A 29 -11.54 20.67 7.48
C PRO A 29 -11.20 21.16 6.08
N LYS A 30 -11.16 22.48 5.87
CA LYS A 30 -10.75 23.08 4.59
C LYS A 30 -9.25 22.90 4.39
N ASP A 31 -8.52 22.79 5.49
CA ASP A 31 -7.17 22.28 5.57
C ASP A 31 -7.22 20.81 5.98
N LEU A 32 -7.70 19.96 5.08
CA LEU A 32 -7.13 18.62 5.05
C LEU A 32 -5.66 18.86 4.78
N GLU A 33 -4.79 18.54 5.74
CA GLU A 33 -3.36 18.36 5.47
C GLU A 33 -3.28 17.52 4.20
N GLU A 34 -2.96 18.18 3.08
CA GLU A 34 -3.03 17.62 1.73
C GLU A 34 -1.79 16.75 1.53
N GLY A 35 -1.71 15.70 2.33
CA GLY A 35 -0.56 14.85 2.45
C GLY A 35 -0.99 13.55 3.11
N ALA A 36 -0.91 12.46 2.37
CA ALA A 36 -1.02 11.13 2.94
C ALA A 36 -0.14 11.01 4.19
N LEU A 37 -0.55 10.15 5.16
CA LEU A 37 0.18 9.91 6.42
C LEU A 37 1.65 9.48 6.23
N THR A 38 2.03 9.18 5.00
CA THR A 38 3.39 9.03 4.47
C THR A 38 3.41 9.66 3.08
N GLU A 39 4.52 10.27 2.66
CA GLU A 39 4.71 10.85 1.32
C GLU A 39 4.57 9.79 0.21
N GLY A 40 3.33 9.41 -0.11
CA GLY A 40 2.98 8.41 -1.11
C GLY A 40 2.89 9.03 -2.50
N GLY A 41 3.99 9.63 -2.97
CA GLY A 41 4.10 10.10 -4.36
C GLY A 41 4.25 8.93 -5.34
N ALA A 42 3.93 9.15 -6.61
CA ALA A 42 4.26 8.18 -7.65
C ALA A 42 5.77 7.94 -7.67
N LEU A 43 6.20 6.68 -7.61
CA LEU A 43 7.61 6.33 -7.69
C LEU A 43 8.16 6.71 -9.07
N ASP A 44 9.19 7.55 -9.10
CA ASP A 44 9.90 7.84 -10.34
C ASP A 44 10.57 6.56 -10.85
N LEU A 45 10.18 6.12 -12.05
CA LEU A 45 10.63 4.88 -12.69
C LEU A 45 12.16 4.87 -12.91
N PHE A 46 12.77 6.05 -13.08
CA PHE A 46 14.21 6.21 -13.25
C PHE A 46 14.95 6.59 -11.96
N SER A 47 14.24 6.66 -10.83
CA SER A 47 14.87 6.77 -9.52
C SER A 47 15.67 5.51 -9.20
N ARG A 48 16.68 5.66 -8.34
CA ARG A 48 17.45 4.55 -7.77
C ARG A 48 16.54 3.48 -7.17
N GLU A 49 15.46 3.90 -6.53
CA GLU A 49 14.48 3.01 -5.90
C GLU A 49 13.66 2.24 -6.96
N GLY A 50 13.24 2.89 -8.05
CA GLY A 50 12.57 2.23 -9.17
C GLY A 50 13.45 1.17 -9.84
N ILE A 51 14.71 1.51 -10.11
CA ILE A 51 15.69 0.57 -10.68
C ILE A 51 15.96 -0.60 -9.72
N ALA A 52 16.08 -0.33 -8.41
CA ALA A 52 16.28 -1.37 -7.41
C ALA A 52 15.13 -2.38 -7.40
N LEU A 53 13.89 -1.91 -7.52
CA LEU A 53 12.70 -2.77 -7.61
C LEU A 53 12.74 -3.67 -8.86
N PHE A 54 13.12 -3.11 -10.03
CA PHE A 54 13.28 -3.89 -11.25
C PHE A 54 14.38 -4.94 -11.15
N ILE A 55 15.53 -4.59 -10.56
CA ILE A 55 16.64 -5.53 -10.33
C ILE A 55 16.19 -6.64 -9.37
N GLN A 56 15.45 -6.31 -8.31
CA GLN A 56 14.93 -7.31 -7.37
C GLN A 56 14.00 -8.29 -8.08
N TYR A 57 13.08 -7.79 -8.92
CA TYR A 57 12.20 -8.64 -9.72
C TYR A 57 12.97 -9.51 -10.72
N GLY A 58 13.95 -8.93 -11.41
CA GLY A 58 14.83 -9.65 -12.34
C GLY A 58 15.66 -10.73 -11.65
N ALA A 59 16.20 -10.45 -10.46
CA ALA A 59 16.98 -11.39 -9.65
C ALA A 59 16.15 -12.62 -9.28
N ILE A 60 14.88 -12.43 -8.90
CA ILE A 60 13.94 -13.52 -8.63
C ILE A 60 13.79 -14.40 -9.88
N GLY A 61 13.56 -13.80 -11.06
CA GLY A 61 13.46 -14.53 -12.32
C GLY A 61 14.73 -15.32 -12.68
N ILE A 62 15.91 -14.76 -12.40
CA ILE A 62 17.20 -15.45 -12.58
C ILE A 62 17.29 -16.65 -11.63
N ILE A 63 16.97 -16.48 -10.35
CA ILE A 63 17.03 -17.56 -9.35
C ILE A 63 16.07 -18.70 -9.72
N TYR A 64 14.84 -18.38 -10.12
CA TYR A 64 13.85 -19.38 -10.55
C TYR A 64 14.31 -20.21 -11.76
N ARG A 65 15.13 -19.64 -12.65
CA ARG A 65 15.72 -20.37 -13.78
C ARG A 65 17.02 -21.08 -13.41
N MET A 66 17.80 -20.51 -12.51
CA MET A 66 19.10 -21.02 -12.10
C MET A 66 18.98 -22.31 -11.28
N ILE A 67 18.06 -22.37 -10.31
CA ILE A 67 17.85 -23.56 -9.46
C ILE A 67 17.60 -24.84 -10.29
N PRO A 68 16.63 -24.89 -11.23
CA PRO A 68 16.42 -26.08 -12.04
C PRO A 68 17.57 -26.36 -13.02
N ALA A 69 18.24 -25.33 -13.53
CA ALA A 69 19.40 -25.50 -14.42
C ALA A 69 20.60 -26.15 -13.70
N LEU A 70 20.75 -25.90 -12.39
CA LEU A 70 21.82 -26.47 -11.58
C LEU A 70 21.63 -27.95 -11.25
N HIS A 71 20.42 -28.50 -11.37
CA HIS A 71 20.18 -29.92 -11.10
C HIS A 71 21.05 -30.84 -11.96
N TYR A 72 21.15 -30.55 -13.27
CA TYR A 72 21.91 -31.41 -14.18
C TYR A 72 23.41 -31.49 -13.83
N PRO A 73 24.16 -30.37 -13.71
CA PRO A 73 25.58 -30.42 -13.39
C PRO A 73 25.87 -30.94 -11.97
N ILE A 74 25.03 -30.64 -10.98
CA ILE A 74 25.26 -31.10 -9.60
C ILE A 74 25.15 -32.62 -9.53
N PHE A 75 24.07 -33.19 -10.06
CA PHE A 75 23.82 -34.60 -9.86
C PHE A 75 24.53 -35.50 -10.88
N ASN A 76 24.63 -35.09 -12.15
CA ASN A 76 25.25 -35.93 -13.19
C ASN A 76 26.77 -35.76 -13.27
N ILE A 77 27.28 -34.52 -13.10
CA ILE A 77 28.71 -34.25 -13.31
C ILE A 77 29.49 -34.35 -12.00
N TYR A 78 28.99 -33.77 -10.91
CA TYR A 78 29.70 -33.75 -9.64
C TYR A 78 29.54 -35.04 -8.83
N LEU A 79 28.31 -35.54 -8.70
CA LEU A 79 28.04 -36.76 -7.91
C LEU A 79 28.10 -38.06 -8.74
N ASN A 80 28.26 -37.98 -10.07
CA ASN A 80 28.24 -39.14 -10.99
C ASN A 80 27.06 -40.10 -10.73
N LEU A 81 25.89 -39.57 -10.37
CA LEU A 81 24.69 -40.39 -10.19
C LEU A 81 24.16 -40.81 -11.56
N GLU A 82 23.98 -42.11 -11.77
CA GLU A 82 23.35 -42.65 -12.97
C GLU A 82 21.92 -42.09 -13.09
N GLY A 83 21.52 -41.62 -14.28
CA GLY A 83 20.31 -40.81 -14.53
C GLY A 83 18.97 -41.37 -14.02
N TYR A 84 18.95 -42.63 -13.59
CA TYR A 84 17.79 -43.33 -13.04
C TYR A 84 17.50 -42.97 -11.55
N GLN A 85 18.54 -42.73 -10.74
CA GLN A 85 18.38 -42.37 -9.32
C GLN A 85 17.97 -40.90 -9.14
N THR A 86 18.43 -40.03 -10.04
CA THR A 86 18.06 -38.61 -10.11
C THR A 86 16.65 -38.35 -10.62
N SER A 87 16.16 -39.18 -11.55
CA SER A 87 14.78 -39.08 -12.06
C SER A 87 13.73 -39.45 -11.00
N SER A 88 14.09 -40.28 -10.02
CA SER A 88 13.19 -40.71 -8.94
C SER A 88 12.81 -39.54 -8.01
N TYR A 89 13.71 -38.56 -7.80
CA TYR A 89 13.41 -37.36 -7.00
C TYR A 89 12.45 -36.39 -7.71
N LYS A 90 12.43 -36.40 -9.05
CA LYS A 90 11.53 -35.57 -9.88
C LYS A 90 10.09 -36.08 -9.91
N VAL A 91 9.84 -37.32 -9.51
CA VAL A 91 8.50 -37.94 -9.46
C VAL A 91 7.82 -37.72 -8.10
N LEU A 92 8.58 -37.39 -7.06
CA LEU A 92 8.11 -37.17 -5.69
C LEU A 92 7.94 -35.69 -5.30
N MET A 93 8.23 -34.76 -6.23
CA MET A 93 8.05 -33.31 -6.09
C MET A 93 6.98 -32.83 -7.06
#